data_AF-A0A7V9HPM1-F1
#
_entry.id   AF-A0A7V9HPM1-F1
#
_cell.length_a   1.000
_cell.length_b   1.000
_cell.length_c   1.000
_cell.angle_alpha   90.00
_cell.angle_beta   90.00
_cell.angle_gamma   90.00
#
_symmetry.space_group_name_H-M   'P 1'
#
loop_
_entity.id
_entity.type
_entity.pdbx_description
1 polymer ?
#
loop_
_entity_poly.entity_id
_entity_poly.type
_entity_poly.pdbx_seq_one_letter_code
_entity_poly.pdbx_strand_id
1 'polypeptide(L)'
;MGLRIGRHNFSYVTYDPSSDVIYAKRDSAPSARREPTPEDHVWLFDIDDRFHGVALMEPRERLERDGAVYLTLPSGEQERVAGVEFAVRTDQTFSP
;
A
#
# COMPACT_ATOMS: atom_id res chain seq x y z
N MET A 1 5.80 2.22 11.90
CA MET A 1 4.43 2.31 11.34
C MET A 1 4.26 1.16 10.36
N GLY A 2 3.08 0.58 10.22
CA GLY A 2 2.90 -0.58 9.35
C GLY A 2 1.49 -0.64 8.77
N LEU A 3 1.36 -1.34 7.65
CA LEU A 3 0.08 -1.62 7.00
C LEU A 3 -0.25 -3.10 7.11
N ARG A 4 -1.54 -3.41 7.22
CA ARG A 4 -2.03 -4.79 7.18
C ARG A 4 -3.11 -4.93 6.11
N ILE A 5 -3.00 -5.99 5.32
CA ILE A 5 -3.97 -6.35 4.27
C ILE A 5 -4.24 -7.84 4.39
N GLY A 6 -5.44 -8.21 4.83
CA GLY A 6 -5.74 -9.57 5.26
C GLY A 6 -4.70 -10.08 6.26
N ARG A 7 -4.03 -11.19 5.92
CA ARG A 7 -2.94 -11.80 6.71
C ARG A 7 -1.54 -11.20 6.48
N HIS A 8 -1.38 -10.31 5.51
CA HIS A 8 -0.09 -9.73 5.15
C HIS A 8 0.20 -8.49 6.01
N ASN A 9 1.39 -8.45 6.60
CA ASN A 9 1.89 -7.31 7.36
C ASN A 9 3.07 -6.67 6.62
N PHE A 10 3.01 -5.36 6.45
CA PHE A 10 4.01 -4.55 5.78
C PHE A 10 4.60 -3.58 6.80
N SER A 11 5.88 -3.74 7.09
CA SER A 11 6.63 -2.92 8.06
C SER A 11 7.38 -1.77 7.39
N TYR A 12 7.64 -1.87 6.09
CA TYR A 12 8.30 -0.83 5.30
C TYR A 12 7.23 -0.04 4.55
N VAL A 13 6.75 1.03 5.18
CA VAL A 13 5.67 1.86 4.66
C VAL A 13 6.18 3.29 4.49
N THR A 14 6.16 3.77 3.26
CA THR A 14 6.51 5.15 2.91
C THR A 14 5.36 5.77 2.15
N TYR A 15 4.93 6.96 2.57
CA TYR A 15 3.98 7.76 1.83
C TYR A 15 4.72 8.83 1.05
N ASP A 16 4.40 8.97 -0.25
CA ASP A 16 4.81 10.09 -1.10
C ASP A 16 3.59 11.01 -1.27
N PRO A 17 3.53 12.15 -0.56
CA PRO A 17 2.41 13.09 -0.65
C PRO A 17 2.34 13.83 -1.99
N SER A 18 3.46 13.95 -2.71
CA SER A 18 3.50 14.70 -3.98
C SER A 18 2.77 13.94 -5.08
N SER A 19 2.87 12.60 -5.05
CA SER A 19 2.22 11.70 -6.00
C SER A 19 0.94 11.05 -5.44
N ASP A 20 0.62 11.29 -4.17
CA ASP A 20 -0.36 10.56 -3.37
C ASP A 20 -0.21 9.03 -3.54
N VAL A 21 0.94 8.48 -3.14
CA VAL A 21 1.22 7.04 -3.23
C VAL A 21 1.79 6.51 -1.92
N ILE A 22 1.23 5.40 -1.42
CA ILE A 22 1.87 4.62 -0.35
C ILE A 22 2.60 3.42 -0.94
N TYR A 23 3.90 3.33 -0.70
CA TYR A 23 4.69 2.13 -0.94
C TYR A 23 4.77 1.32 0.34
N ALA A 24 4.26 0.09 0.29
CA ALA A 24 4.26 -0.84 1.43
C ALA A 24 4.96 -2.14 1.03
N LYS A 25 5.99 -2.53 1.78
CA LYS A 25 6.75 -3.78 1.56
C LYS A 25 6.97 -4.54 2.85
N ARG A 26 7.16 -5.86 2.72
CA ARG A 26 7.48 -6.74 3.85
C ARG A 26 8.91 -6.53 4.35
N ASP A 27 9.83 -6.22 3.45
CA ASP A 27 11.22 -5.88 3.74
C ASP A 27 11.78 -4.87 2.72
N SER A 28 13.07 -4.55 2.83
CA SER A 28 13.77 -3.61 1.93
C SER A 28 14.22 -4.23 0.60
N ALA A 29 13.94 -5.51 0.35
CA ALA A 29 14.35 -6.17 -0.89
C ALA A 29 13.69 -5.53 -2.12
N PRO A 30 14.40 -5.50 -3.26
CA PRO A 30 13.85 -4.98 -4.50
C PRO A 30 12.71 -5.86 -4.99
N SER A 31 11.75 -5.23 -5.66
CA SER A 31 10.65 -5.94 -6.34
C SER A 31 11.11 -6.30 -7.75
N ALA A 32 10.94 -7.56 -8.15
CA ALA A 32 11.33 -8.04 -9.46
C ALA A 32 10.23 -7.80 -10.51
N ARG A 33 8.96 -7.91 -10.09
CA ARG A 33 7.80 -7.79 -10.98
C ARG A 33 6.73 -6.91 -10.34
N ARG A 34 5.98 -6.20 -11.19
CA ARG A 34 4.89 -5.31 -10.80
C ARG A 34 3.66 -5.61 -11.66
N GLU A 35 2.49 -5.63 -11.04
CA GLU A 35 1.23 -5.85 -11.75
C GLU A 35 0.13 -4.91 -11.23
N PRO A 36 -0.72 -4.40 -12.12
CA PRO A 36 -1.86 -3.59 -11.72
C PRO A 36 -2.91 -4.45 -11.00
N THR A 37 -3.60 -3.86 -10.03
CA THR A 37 -4.77 -4.45 -9.38
C THR A 37 -6.06 -3.92 -10.02
N PRO A 38 -7.22 -4.55 -9.77
CA PRO A 38 -8.50 -4.04 -10.24
C PRO A 38 -8.85 -2.62 -9.74
N GLU A 39 -8.32 -2.21 -8.59
CA GLU A 39 -8.50 -0.87 -8.01
C GLU A 39 -7.46 0.16 -8.47
N ASP A 40 -6.71 -0.14 -9.54
CA ASP A 40 -5.59 0.66 -10.06
C ASP A 40 -4.44 0.83 -9.06
N HIS A 41 -4.29 -0.11 -8.12
CA HIS A 41 -3.07 -0.23 -7.31
C HIS A 41 -2.01 -1.05 -8.05
N VAL A 42 -0.84 -1.23 -7.43
CA VAL A 42 0.21 -2.06 -8.01
C VAL A 42 0.69 -3.11 -7.02
N TRP A 43 0.48 -4.39 -7.32
CA TRP A 43 1.15 -5.48 -6.63
C TRP A 43 2.63 -5.50 -6.96
N LEU A 44 3.45 -5.76 -5.95
CA LEU A 44 4.89 -5.91 -6.05
C LEU A 44 5.26 -7.35 -5.70
N PHE A 45 5.97 -8.03 -6.59
CA PHE A 45 6.43 -9.40 -6.40
C PHE A 45 7.96 -9.44 -6.25
N ASP A 46 8.45 -10.38 -5.45
CA ASP A 46 9.88 -10.66 -5.30
C ASP A 46 10.42 -11.52 -6.47
N ILE A 47 11.69 -11.94 -6.37
CA ILE A 47 12.35 -12.78 -7.38
C ILE A 47 11.78 -14.21 -7.44
N ASP A 48 11.14 -14.67 -6.37
CA ASP A 48 10.51 -15.99 -6.27
C ASP A 48 9.01 -15.94 -6.64
N ASP A 49 8.57 -14.85 -7.27
CA ASP A 49 7.19 -14.59 -7.70
C ASP A 49 6.18 -14.50 -6.55
N ARG A 50 6.64 -14.19 -5.34
CA ARG A 50 5.78 -14.08 -4.15
C ARG A 50 5.34 -12.65 -3.96
N PHE A 51 4.10 -12.49 -3.50
CA PHE A 51 3.55 -11.19 -3.14
C PHE A 51 4.38 -10.57 -2.01
N HIS A 52 5.05 -9.48 -2.35
CA HIS A 52 6.08 -8.85 -1.54
C HIS A 52 5.69 -7.47 -1.01
N GLY A 53 4.83 -6.77 -1.74
CA GLY A 53 4.45 -5.41 -1.43
C GLY A 53 3.33 -4.89 -2.30
N VAL A 54 2.93 -3.65 -2.04
CA VAL A 54 1.94 -2.92 -2.83
C VAL A 54 2.33 -1.46 -2.94
N ALA A 55 2.05 -0.84 -4.08
CA ALA A 55 1.92 0.60 -4.19
C ALA A 55 0.42 0.95 -4.23
N LEU A 56 -0.07 1.59 -3.18
CA LEU A 56 -1.45 2.07 -3.10
C LEU A 56 -1.49 3.45 -3.74
N MET A 57 -2.23 3.54 -4.82
CA MET A 57 -2.45 4.77 -5.57
C MET A 57 -3.57 5.59 -4.93
N GLU A 58 -3.40 6.90 -4.91
CA GLU A 58 -4.29 7.93 -4.33
C GLU A 58 -4.97 7.50 -3.01
N PRO A 59 -4.22 7.05 -1.99
CA PRO A 59 -4.81 6.54 -0.77
C PRO A 59 -5.48 7.65 0.05
N ARG A 60 -5.04 8.90 -0.07
CA ARG A 60 -5.72 10.03 0.57
C ARG A 60 -7.07 10.28 -0.06
N GLU A 61 -7.12 10.40 -1.39
CA GLU A 61 -8.38 10.62 -2.11
C GLU A 61 -9.39 9.50 -1.84
N ARG A 62 -8.95 8.23 -1.93
CA ARG A 62 -9.79 7.07 -1.61
C ARG A 62 -10.29 7.08 -0.16
N LEU A 63 -9.46 7.46 0.81
CA LEU A 63 -9.90 7.61 2.20
C LEU A 63 -10.95 8.71 2.36
N GLU A 64 -10.78 9.85 1.70
CA GLU A 64 -11.73 10.97 1.78
C GLU A 64 -13.07 10.63 1.12
N ARG A 65 -13.03 9.94 -0.02
CA ARG A 65 -14.20 9.57 -0.80
C ARG A 65 -14.96 8.37 -0.21
N ASP A 66 -14.24 7.31 0.15
CA ASP A 66 -14.82 6.00 0.47
C ASP A 66 -14.70 5.66 1.97
N GLY A 67 -13.95 6.43 2.75
CA GLY A 67 -13.68 6.17 4.18
C GLY A 67 -12.72 5.01 4.46
N ALA A 68 -12.25 4.32 3.41
CA ALA A 68 -11.34 3.19 3.49
C ALA A 68 -10.61 3.00 2.15
N VAL A 69 -9.45 2.34 2.20
CA VAL A 69 -8.76 1.81 1.02
C VAL A 69 -8.92 0.31 0.99
N TYR A 70 -9.28 -0.24 -0.16
CA TYR A 70 -9.40 -1.67 -0.40
C TYR A 70 -8.36 -2.13 -1.41
N LEU A 71 -7.89 -3.36 -1.25
CA LEU A 71 -6.98 -4.00 -2.18
C LEU A 71 -7.50 -5.42 -2.44
N THR A 72 -7.71 -5.76 -3.70
CA THR A 72 -7.83 -7.16 -4.11
C THR A 72 -6.45 -7.80 -4.05
N LEU A 73 -6.30 -8.88 -3.31
CA LEU A 73 -5.06 -9.67 -3.23
C LEU A 73 -4.89 -10.51 -4.49
N PRO A 74 -3.66 -11.00 -4.80
CA PRO A 74 -3.45 -11.95 -5.90
C PRO A 74 -4.28 -13.24 -5.77
N SER A 75 -4.75 -13.58 -4.56
CA SER A 75 -5.69 -14.69 -4.32
C SER A 75 -7.12 -14.41 -4.80
N GLY A 76 -7.45 -13.16 -5.15
CA GLY A 76 -8.79 -12.69 -5.50
C GLY A 76 -9.63 -12.20 -4.31
N GLU A 77 -9.11 -12.31 -3.08
CA GLU A 77 -9.78 -11.80 -1.88
C GLU A 77 -9.62 -10.28 -1.78
N GLN A 78 -10.73 -9.54 -1.66
CA GLN A 78 -10.69 -8.11 -1.42
C GLN A 78 -10.61 -7.82 0.08
N GLU A 79 -9.61 -7.03 0.46
CA GLU A 79 -9.28 -6.75 1.86
C GLU A 79 -9.18 -5.24 2.11
N ARG A 80 -9.65 -4.81 3.29
CA ARG A 80 -9.42 -3.44 3.73
C ARG A 80 -7.95 -3.28 4.14
N VAL A 81 -7.31 -2.21 3.67
CA VAL A 81 -5.97 -1.84 4.08
C VAL A 81 -6.04 -1.11 5.42
N ALA A 82 -5.59 -1.77 6.50
CA ALA A 82 -5.55 -1.17 7.82
C ALA A 82 -4.25 -0.38 8.01
N GLY A 83 -4.35 0.82 8.60
CA GLY A 83 -3.22 1.69 8.93
C GLY A 83 -2.95 2.81 7.92
N VAL A 84 -3.76 2.92 6.86
CA VAL A 84 -3.61 3.95 5.82
C VAL A 84 -3.81 5.35 6.39
N GLU A 85 -4.76 5.53 7.29
CA GLU A 85 -5.04 6.84 7.89
C GLU A 85 -3.81 7.36 8.65
N PHE A 86 -3.08 6.46 9.31
CA PHE A 86 -1.85 6.80 10.01
C PHE A 86 -0.70 7.11 9.04
N ALA A 87 -0.56 6.32 7.96
CA ALA A 87 0.47 6.53 6.94
C ALA A 87 0.31 7.90 6.26
N VAL A 88 -0.92 8.28 5.90
CA VAL A 88 -1.20 9.58 5.24
C VAL A 88 -1.03 10.76 6.19
N ARG A 89 -1.38 10.61 7.48
CA ARG A 89 -1.30 11.70 8.48
C ARG A 89 0.11 11.97 9.00
N THR A 90 0.97 10.96 9.08
CA THR A 90 2.28 11.11 9.74
C THR A 90 3.20 12.06 8.97
N ASP A 91 3.05 12.15 7.65
CA ASP A 91 3.84 13.05 6.83
C ASP A 91 3.42 14.53 6.97
N GLN A 92 2.17 14.80 7.37
CA GLN A 92 1.69 16.17 7.63
C GLN A 92 2.36 16.83 8.85
N THR A 93 3.11 16.07 9.66
CA THR A 93 3.78 16.58 10.87
C THR A 93 5.17 17.17 10.58
N PHE A 94 5.71 17.01 9.37
CA PHE A 94 7.09 17.42 9.02
C PHE A 94 7.18 18.56 7.98
N SER A 95 6.18 19.44 7.89
CA SER A 95 6.32 20.73 7.21
C SER A 95 6.76 21.82 8.21
N PRO A 96 7.98 22.38 8.11
CA PRO A 96 8.40 23.56 8.85
C PRO A 96 7.74 24.86 8.35
#